data_AF-A0A547PEP5-F1
#
_entry.id   AF-A0A547PEP5-F1
#
_cell.length_a   1.000
_cell.length_b   1.000
_cell.length_c   1.000
_cell.angle_alpha   90.00
_cell.angle_beta   90.00
_cell.angle_gamma   90.00
#
_symmetry.space_group_name_H-M   'P 1'
#
loop_
_entity.id
_entity.type
_entity.pdbx_description
1 polymer ?
#
loop_
_entity_poly.entity_id
_entity_poly.type
_entity_poly.pdbx_seq_one_letter_code
_entity_poly.pdbx_strand_id
1 'polypeptide(L)'
;MTAVRILSFLAFVVFIAAGITASPAHAQDRETPYWASLRYDEVRMRVGPSGEYKIEWLYRRKGLPVKVVRMREGWRLVQDPEGVQGWIAASQLTLDRGALIIGDGLVDMRALPDASSSLQWRAEPGVVGRLLGCREEWCELDVTGRRGWVPADRIWGAGEP
;
A
#
# COMPACT_ATOMS: atom_id res chain seq x y z
N MET A 1 41.40 -51.97 13.31
CA MET A 1 40.09 -51.53 12.74
C MET A 1 39.31 -50.61 13.69
N THR A 2 39.97 -49.70 14.41
CA THR A 2 39.31 -48.80 15.38
C THR A 2 39.67 -47.32 15.16
N ALA A 3 40.81 -47.00 14.54
CA ALA A 3 41.25 -45.62 14.32
C ALA A 3 40.55 -44.88 13.15
N VAL A 4 40.06 -45.59 12.13
CA VAL A 4 39.43 -44.97 10.95
C VAL A 4 38.01 -44.46 11.26
N ARG A 5 37.33 -45.00 12.27
CA ARG A 5 35.96 -44.62 12.63
C ARG A 5 35.87 -43.31 13.43
N ILE A 6 36.96 -42.89 14.07
CA ILE A 6 36.98 -41.69 14.93
C ILE A 6 37.28 -40.43 14.08
N LEU A 7 38.14 -40.53 13.05
CA LEU A 7 38.42 -39.40 12.15
C LEU A 7 37.21 -39.00 11.29
N SER A 8 36.35 -39.96 10.92
CA SER A 8 35.15 -39.67 10.12
C SER A 8 34.03 -38.98 10.91
N PHE A 9 34.05 -39.08 12.24
CA PHE A 9 33.01 -38.46 13.09
C PHE A 9 33.33 -36.99 13.40
N LEU A 10 34.62 -36.63 13.54
CA LEU A 10 35.03 -35.23 13.73
C LEU A 10 34.92 -34.38 12.45
N ALA A 11 35.12 -34.97 11.27
CA ALA A 11 34.96 -34.26 10.00
C ALA A 11 33.49 -33.92 9.68
N PHE A 12 32.53 -34.67 10.23
CA PHE A 12 31.10 -34.44 9.97
C PHE A 12 30.50 -33.34 10.86
N VAL A 13 31.05 -33.13 12.07
CA VAL A 13 30.55 -32.11 13.01
C VAL A 13 31.01 -30.70 12.63
N VAL A 14 32.19 -30.55 12.01
CA VAL A 14 32.72 -29.23 11.60
C VAL A 14 32.01 -28.68 10.35
N PHE A 15 31.40 -29.52 9.51
CA PHE A 15 30.75 -29.07 8.28
C PHE A 15 29.35 -28.46 8.48
N ILE A 16 28.70 -28.70 9.63
CA ILE A 16 27.36 -28.17 9.92
C ILE A 16 27.40 -26.74 10.47
N ALA A 17 28.56 -26.27 10.97
CA ALA A 17 28.68 -24.96 11.60
C ALA A 17 28.83 -23.77 10.62
N ALA A 18 29.02 -24.02 9.32
CA ALA A 18 29.37 -22.97 8.35
C ALA A 18 28.18 -22.40 7.53
N GLY A 19 26.94 -22.85 7.78
CA GLY A 19 25.84 -22.67 6.82
C GLY A 19 24.75 -21.65 7.15
N ILE A 20 24.77 -20.95 8.29
CA ILE A 20 23.69 -20.03 8.66
C ILE A 20 24.14 -18.59 8.47
N THR A 21 24.29 -18.15 7.21
CA THR A 21 24.22 -16.73 6.90
C THR A 21 22.76 -16.31 7.03
N ALA A 22 22.36 -15.94 8.24
CA ALA A 22 21.08 -15.27 8.46
C ALA A 22 21.12 -13.94 7.70
N SER A 23 20.59 -13.93 6.48
CA SER A 23 20.37 -12.69 5.76
C SER A 23 19.39 -11.87 6.59
N PRO A 24 19.70 -10.62 6.96
CA PRO A 24 18.71 -9.77 7.59
C PRO A 24 17.51 -9.71 6.63
N ALA A 25 16.33 -10.05 7.15
CA ALA A 25 15.11 -9.94 6.39
C ALA A 25 14.82 -8.43 6.19
N HIS A 26 15.36 -7.85 5.13
CA HIS A 26 15.03 -6.51 4.65
C HIS A 26 13.62 -6.52 4.05
N ALA A 27 12.60 -6.74 4.87
CA ALA A 27 11.21 -6.80 4.44
C ALA A 27 10.62 -5.43 4.05
N GLN A 28 11.44 -4.36 4.03
CA GLN A 28 10.95 -2.98 3.92
C GLN A 28 11.76 -2.07 3.00
N ASP A 29 12.70 -2.59 2.21
CA ASP A 29 13.42 -1.77 1.22
C ASP A 29 12.57 -1.68 -0.06
N ARG A 30 11.54 -0.83 -0.01
CA ARG A 30 10.73 -0.46 -1.17
C ARG A 30 11.14 0.93 -1.63
N GLU A 31 11.41 1.09 -2.91
CA GLU A 31 11.74 2.40 -3.45
C GLU A 31 10.55 3.36 -3.29
N THR A 32 10.86 4.59 -2.87
CA THR A 32 9.89 5.69 -2.78
C THR A 32 10.01 6.58 -4.02
N PRO A 33 8.91 7.15 -4.53
CA PRO A 33 7.57 7.08 -3.95
C PRO A 33 6.82 5.78 -4.29
N TYR A 34 5.88 5.38 -3.42
CA TYR A 34 4.96 4.28 -3.73
C TYR A 34 3.56 4.50 -3.13
N TRP A 35 2.53 3.90 -3.74
CA TRP A 35 1.17 3.92 -3.21
C TRP A 35 1.00 2.94 -2.03
N ALA A 36 0.35 3.41 -0.97
CA ALA A 36 -0.17 2.58 0.11
C ALA A 36 -1.62 3.01 0.41
N SER A 37 -2.34 2.19 1.17
CA SER A 37 -3.69 2.52 1.63
C SER A 37 -3.83 2.37 3.13
N LEU A 38 -4.73 3.14 3.74
CA LEU A 38 -5.03 3.02 5.16
C LEU A 38 -5.64 1.64 5.47
N ARG A 39 -5.01 0.86 6.36
CA ARG A 39 -5.41 -0.52 6.65
C ARG A 39 -6.66 -0.61 7.53
N TYR A 40 -6.82 0.33 8.46
CA TYR A 40 -7.85 0.30 9.50
C TYR A 40 -8.87 1.42 9.33
N ASP A 41 -10.01 1.29 10.02
CA ASP A 41 -11.05 2.32 10.02
C ASP A 41 -10.54 3.61 10.65
N GLU A 42 -9.68 3.52 11.67
CA GLU A 42 -8.96 4.66 12.24
C GLU A 42 -7.45 4.52 12.07
N VAL A 43 -6.81 5.51 11.43
CA VAL A 43 -5.34 5.61 11.29
C VAL A 43 -4.84 6.96 11.78
N ARG A 44 -3.72 6.96 12.50
CA ARG A 44 -3.15 8.14 13.14
C ARG A 44 -1.92 8.58 12.35
N MET A 45 -1.97 9.80 11.82
CA MET A 45 -0.80 10.48 11.30
C MET A 45 -0.20 11.33 12.41
N ARG A 46 1.13 11.33 12.50
CA ARG A 46 1.90 12.02 13.51
C ARG A 46 2.90 12.97 12.88
N VAL A 47 3.31 13.98 13.64
CA VAL A 47 4.35 14.94 13.19
C VAL A 47 5.75 14.33 13.10
N GLY A 48 5.97 13.14 13.66
CA GLY A 48 7.27 12.46 13.64
C GLY A 48 7.20 10.93 13.66
N PRO A 49 8.31 10.24 13.33
CA PRO A 49 8.39 8.79 13.15
C PRO A 49 8.53 8.04 14.49
N SER A 50 7.61 8.28 15.42
CA SER A 50 7.53 7.58 16.71
C SER A 50 6.14 7.71 17.32
N GLY A 51 5.76 6.75 18.18
CA GLY A 51 4.50 6.76 18.92
C GLY A 51 4.39 7.91 19.93
N GLU A 52 5.53 8.49 20.32
CA GLU A 52 5.61 9.62 21.27
C GLU A 52 5.26 10.97 20.64
N TYR A 53 5.37 11.11 19.31
CA TYR A 53 5.01 12.37 18.64
C TYR A 53 3.51 12.58 18.65
N LYS A 54 3.06 13.84 18.76
CA LYS A 54 1.65 14.18 18.72
C LYS A 54 0.97 13.70 17.43
N ILE A 55 -0.29 13.32 17.55
CA ILE A 55 -1.16 13.00 16.41
C ILE A 55 -1.53 14.33 15.76
N GLU A 56 -1.17 14.48 14.50
CA GLU A 56 -1.55 15.62 13.67
C GLU A 56 -2.94 15.40 13.07
N TRP A 57 -3.22 14.16 12.66
CA TRP A 57 -4.48 13.80 12.02
C TRP A 57 -4.97 12.41 12.41
N LEU A 58 -6.29 12.26 12.52
CA LEU A 58 -6.98 10.99 12.73
C LEU A 58 -7.89 10.71 11.52
N TYR A 59 -7.41 9.88 10.60
CA TYR A 59 -8.19 9.44 9.46
C TYR A 59 -9.26 8.45 9.88
N ARG A 60 -10.49 8.63 9.39
CA ARG A 60 -11.64 7.71 9.54
C ARG A 60 -12.10 7.12 8.22
N ARG A 61 -11.16 6.60 7.44
CA ARG A 61 -11.39 6.24 6.04
C ARG A 61 -10.49 5.09 5.60
N LYS A 62 -10.87 3.86 5.97
CA LYS A 62 -10.18 2.64 5.53
C LYS A 62 -10.07 2.60 4.01
N GLY A 63 -8.92 2.17 3.50
CA GLY A 63 -8.66 2.05 2.07
C GLY A 63 -8.29 3.37 1.37
N LEU A 64 -8.31 4.52 2.07
CA LEU A 64 -7.86 5.80 1.50
C LEU A 64 -6.41 5.66 1.01
N PRO A 65 -6.13 5.90 -0.29
CA PRO A 65 -4.77 5.82 -0.78
C PRO A 65 -3.95 7.05 -0.39
N VAL A 66 -2.69 6.81 -0.04
CA VAL A 66 -1.69 7.80 0.33
C VAL A 66 -0.38 7.52 -0.40
N LYS A 67 0.38 8.57 -0.72
CA LYS A 67 1.69 8.47 -1.35
C LYS A 67 2.75 8.34 -0.27
N VAL A 68 3.47 7.23 -0.21
CA VAL A 68 4.64 7.12 0.66
C VAL A 68 5.82 7.78 -0.04
N VAL A 69 6.34 8.87 0.51
CA VAL A 69 7.41 9.68 -0.11
C VAL A 69 8.76 9.54 0.60
N ARG A 70 8.76 9.02 1.82
CA ARG A 70 9.98 8.69 2.58
C ARG A 70 9.69 7.57 3.57
N MET A 71 10.72 6.80 3.89
CA MET A 71 10.65 5.76 4.92
C MET A 71 11.71 5.99 6.00
N ARG A 72 11.39 5.58 7.23
CA ARG A 72 12.34 5.48 8.34
C ARG A 72 11.90 4.35 9.27
N GLU A 73 12.67 3.26 9.28
CA GLU A 73 12.37 2.08 10.10
C GLU A 73 10.89 1.65 9.97
N GLY A 74 10.14 1.62 11.08
CA GLY A 74 8.71 1.31 11.15
C GLY A 74 7.74 2.42 10.67
N TRP A 75 8.23 3.53 10.13
CA TRP A 75 7.41 4.72 9.83
C TRP A 75 7.54 5.21 8.39
N ARG A 76 6.42 5.66 7.83
CA ARG A 76 6.28 6.14 6.44
C ARG A 76 5.86 7.59 6.52
N LEU A 77 6.66 8.48 5.93
CA LEU A 77 6.19 9.83 5.63
C LEU A 77 5.27 9.69 4.43
N VAL A 78 4.00 10.01 4.63
CA VAL A 78 2.98 9.92 3.61
C VAL A 78 2.51 11.31 3.22
N GLN A 79 2.07 11.46 1.98
CA GLN A 79 1.28 12.58 1.50
C GLN A 79 -0.14 12.10 1.18
N ASP A 80 -1.14 12.80 1.70
CA ASP A 80 -2.54 12.50 1.46
C ASP A 80 -3.09 13.22 0.21
N PRO A 81 -4.36 13.00 -0.17
CA PRO A 81 -4.96 13.63 -1.36
C PRO A 81 -5.00 15.16 -1.31
N GLU A 82 -4.98 15.75 -0.12
CA GLU A 82 -5.01 17.20 0.10
C GLU A 82 -3.59 17.80 0.13
N GLY A 83 -2.55 16.95 -0.01
CA GLY A 83 -1.15 17.35 0.01
C GLY A 83 -0.54 17.41 1.42
N VAL A 84 -1.31 17.07 2.46
CA VAL A 84 -0.82 17.06 3.84
C VAL A 84 0.20 15.94 4.01
N GLN A 85 1.32 16.25 4.67
CA GLN A 85 2.36 15.28 4.95
C GLN A 85 2.50 14.98 6.44
N GLY A 86 2.75 13.70 6.75
CA GLY A 86 3.03 13.26 8.11
C GLY A 86 3.38 11.78 8.20
N TRP A 87 3.72 11.33 9.40
CA TRP A 87 4.22 9.98 9.63
C TRP A 87 3.11 9.03 10.05
N ILE A 88 3.00 7.91 9.35
CA ILE A 88 2.11 6.80 9.70
C ILE A 88 2.96 5.54 9.94
N ALA A 89 2.62 4.78 10.99
CA ALA A 89 3.28 3.50 11.24
C ALA A 89 2.95 2.51 10.11
N ALA A 90 3.96 1.78 9.61
CA ALA A 90 3.77 0.82 8.51
C ALA A 90 2.68 -0.22 8.78
N SER A 91 2.51 -0.62 10.04
CA SER A 91 1.46 -1.56 10.45
C SER A 91 0.05 -1.05 10.18
N GLN A 92 -0.14 0.27 10.10
CA GLN A 92 -1.43 0.91 9.77
C GLN A 92 -1.65 1.11 8.27
N LEU A 93 -0.69 0.67 7.44
CA LEU A 93 -0.76 0.75 5.99
C LEU A 93 -0.83 -0.65 5.38
N THR A 94 -1.50 -0.76 4.23
CA THR A 94 -1.50 -1.93 3.35
C THR A 94 -1.05 -1.55 1.95
N LEU A 95 -0.57 -2.52 1.19
CA LEU A 95 -0.22 -2.36 -0.22
C LEU A 95 -1.40 -2.62 -1.15
N ASP A 96 -2.54 -3.03 -0.60
CA ASP A 96 -3.79 -3.13 -1.36
C ASP A 96 -4.09 -1.77 -1.99
N ARG A 97 -4.33 -1.77 -3.30
CA ARG A 97 -4.54 -0.55 -4.06
C ARG A 97 -5.92 0.03 -3.75
N GLY A 98 -5.93 1.19 -3.10
CA GLY A 98 -7.10 2.03 -2.92
C GLY A 98 -7.23 3.05 -4.03
N ALA A 99 -8.45 3.53 -4.26
CA ALA A 99 -8.74 4.72 -5.06
C ALA A 99 -9.73 5.61 -4.31
N LEU A 100 -9.54 6.92 -4.42
CA LEU A 100 -10.46 7.95 -3.94
C LEU A 100 -11.03 8.70 -5.16
N ILE A 101 -12.35 8.82 -5.25
CA ILE A 101 -12.99 9.69 -6.24
C ILE A 101 -12.72 11.16 -5.89
N ILE A 102 -12.21 11.92 -6.86
CA ILE A 102 -11.87 13.35 -6.74
C ILE A 102 -12.56 14.19 -7.85
N GLY A 103 -12.33 15.50 -7.77
CA GLY A 103 -12.94 16.50 -8.65
C GLY A 103 -14.36 16.87 -8.22
N ASP A 104 -15.02 17.66 -9.05
CA ASP A 104 -16.34 18.20 -8.75
C ASP A 104 -17.49 17.33 -9.31
N GLY A 105 -18.60 17.30 -8.58
CA GLY A 105 -19.82 16.62 -8.98
C GLY A 105 -19.72 15.10 -9.06
N LEU A 106 -20.84 14.47 -9.41
CA LEU A 106 -20.92 13.03 -9.59
C LEU A 106 -20.05 12.56 -10.75
N VAL A 107 -19.40 11.40 -10.59
CA VAL A 107 -18.70 10.71 -11.67
C VAL A 107 -19.49 9.49 -12.13
N ASP A 108 -19.57 9.31 -13.45
CA ASP A 108 -20.21 8.16 -14.08
C ASP A 108 -19.31 6.92 -13.96
N MET A 109 -19.86 5.84 -13.40
CA MET A 109 -19.23 4.52 -13.32
C MET A 109 -19.79 3.65 -14.44
N ARG A 110 -18.93 3.24 -15.36
CA ARG A 110 -19.30 2.63 -16.63
C ARG A 110 -19.03 1.13 -16.68
N ALA A 111 -19.70 0.42 -17.59
CA ALA A 111 -19.52 -1.03 -17.74
C ALA A 111 -18.16 -1.41 -18.36
N LEU A 112 -17.61 -0.55 -19.22
CA LEU A 112 -16.35 -0.75 -19.94
C LEU A 112 -15.49 0.53 -19.86
N PRO A 113 -14.17 0.46 -20.13
CA PRO A 113 -13.28 1.62 -20.21
C PRO A 113 -13.53 2.46 -21.48
N ASP A 114 -14.76 2.93 -21.64
CA ASP A 114 -15.22 3.63 -22.82
C ASP A 114 -16.34 4.61 -22.43
N ALA A 115 -16.23 5.86 -22.85
CA ALA A 115 -17.18 6.93 -22.55
C ALA A 115 -18.58 6.70 -23.15
N SER A 116 -18.70 5.92 -24.21
CA SER A 116 -19.96 5.52 -24.85
C SER A 116 -20.59 4.28 -24.22
N SER A 117 -19.85 3.56 -23.37
CA SER A 117 -20.39 2.36 -22.72
C SER A 117 -21.47 2.67 -21.70
N SER A 118 -22.30 1.67 -21.39
CA SER A 118 -23.46 1.82 -20.53
C SER A 118 -23.09 2.34 -19.14
N LEU A 119 -23.83 3.36 -18.70
CA LEU A 119 -23.77 3.87 -17.33
C LEU A 119 -24.34 2.81 -16.38
N GLN A 120 -23.57 2.43 -15.37
CA GLN A 120 -24.00 1.46 -14.36
C GLN A 120 -24.54 2.17 -13.11
N TRP A 121 -23.79 3.16 -12.62
CA TRP A 121 -24.14 3.95 -11.43
C TRP A 121 -23.25 5.20 -11.38
N ARG A 122 -23.45 6.06 -10.38
CA ARG A 122 -22.63 7.26 -10.15
C ARG A 122 -22.02 7.26 -8.76
N ALA A 123 -20.83 7.80 -8.64
CA ALA A 123 -20.14 7.99 -7.36
C ALA A 123 -19.97 9.49 -7.06
N GLU A 124 -20.06 9.84 -5.78
CA GLU A 124 -19.72 11.18 -5.29
C GLU A 124 -18.21 11.33 -5.06
N PRO A 125 -17.67 12.55 -5.17
CA PRO A 125 -16.33 12.86 -4.65
C PRO A 125 -16.23 12.46 -3.17
N GLY A 126 -15.11 11.89 -2.77
CA GLY A 126 -14.94 11.36 -1.41
C GLY A 126 -15.14 9.86 -1.28
N VAL A 127 -15.82 9.20 -2.24
CA VAL A 127 -16.00 7.75 -2.25
C VAL A 127 -14.64 7.06 -2.37
N VAL A 128 -14.40 6.08 -1.50
CA VAL A 128 -13.20 5.24 -1.52
C VAL A 128 -13.59 3.82 -1.94
N GLY A 129 -12.77 3.24 -2.81
CA GLY A 129 -12.93 1.88 -3.31
C GLY A 129 -11.59 1.18 -3.48
N ARG A 130 -11.67 -0.11 -3.81
CA ARG A 130 -10.50 -0.90 -4.19
C ARG A 130 -10.23 -0.70 -5.67
N LEU A 131 -9.00 -0.33 -6.02
CA LEU A 131 -8.56 -0.23 -7.41
C LEU A 131 -8.19 -1.62 -7.91
N LEU A 132 -8.92 -2.11 -8.92
CA LEU A 132 -8.69 -3.43 -9.51
C LEU A 132 -7.61 -3.39 -10.59
N GLY A 133 -7.50 -2.27 -11.30
CA GLY A 133 -6.50 -2.05 -12.33
C GLY A 133 -6.88 -0.88 -13.22
N CYS A 134 -5.95 -0.48 -14.08
CA CYS A 134 -6.19 0.56 -15.08
C CYS A 134 -5.81 0.03 -16.46
N ARG A 135 -6.51 0.52 -17.48
CA ARG A 135 -6.25 0.28 -18.90
C ARG A 135 -6.43 1.61 -19.61
N GLU A 136 -5.40 2.06 -20.31
CA GLU A 136 -5.38 3.39 -20.94
C GLU A 136 -5.73 4.45 -19.88
N GLU A 137 -6.65 5.36 -20.19
CA GLU A 137 -7.10 6.45 -19.32
C GLU A 137 -8.27 6.05 -18.39
N TRP A 138 -8.49 4.75 -18.17
CA TRP A 138 -9.61 4.25 -17.37
C TRP A 138 -9.14 3.30 -16.29
N CYS A 139 -9.81 3.34 -15.15
CA CYS A 139 -9.55 2.46 -14.02
C CYS A 139 -10.82 1.77 -13.55
N GLU A 140 -10.72 0.50 -13.22
CA GLU A 140 -11.82 -0.28 -12.66
C GLU A 140 -11.74 -0.24 -11.14
N LEU A 141 -12.83 0.20 -10.52
CA LEU A 141 -12.96 0.26 -9.07
C LEU A 141 -14.03 -0.71 -8.59
N ASP A 142 -13.82 -1.25 -7.41
CA ASP A 142 -14.82 -1.98 -6.62
C ASP A 142 -15.18 -1.16 -5.37
N VAL A 143 -16.42 -0.67 -5.32
CA VAL A 143 -16.97 0.07 -4.18
C VAL A 143 -18.04 -0.80 -3.52
N THR A 144 -17.63 -1.51 -2.46
CA THR A 144 -18.51 -2.37 -1.66
C THR A 144 -19.25 -3.40 -2.51
N GLY A 145 -18.56 -4.04 -3.45
CA GLY A 145 -19.10 -5.06 -4.35
C GLY A 145 -19.68 -4.52 -5.65
N ARG A 146 -19.85 -3.19 -5.79
CA ARG A 146 -20.28 -2.55 -7.04
C ARG A 146 -19.06 -2.15 -7.87
N ARG A 147 -18.91 -2.77 -9.03
CA ARG A 147 -17.81 -2.47 -9.95
C ARG A 147 -18.19 -1.44 -11.00
N GLY A 148 -17.20 -0.73 -11.51
CA GLY A 148 -17.35 0.15 -12.64
C GLY A 148 -16.03 0.76 -13.08
N TRP A 149 -15.98 1.17 -14.34
CA TRP A 149 -14.87 1.89 -14.95
C TRP A 149 -15.08 3.39 -14.81
N VAL A 150 -14.02 4.09 -14.43
CA VAL A 150 -13.99 5.54 -14.24
C VAL A 150 -12.76 6.12 -14.93
N PRO A 151 -12.81 7.34 -15.47
CA PRO A 151 -11.62 8.02 -15.97
C PRO A 151 -10.54 8.13 -14.90
N ALA A 152 -9.28 7.90 -15.27
CA ALA A 152 -8.14 7.86 -14.35
C ALA A 152 -7.84 9.23 -13.71
N ASP A 153 -8.17 10.32 -14.39
CA ASP A 153 -8.05 11.70 -13.88
C ASP A 153 -9.08 12.05 -12.80
N ARG A 154 -10.14 11.25 -12.65
CA ARG A 154 -11.16 11.38 -11.60
C ARG A 154 -10.81 10.63 -10.32
N ILE A 155 -9.62 10.06 -10.22
CA ILE A 155 -9.21 9.28 -9.05
C ILE A 155 -7.81 9.62 -8.53
N TRP A 156 -7.71 9.65 -7.20
CA TRP A 156 -6.43 9.62 -6.50
C TRP A 156 -6.09 8.17 -6.11
N GLY A 157 -4.82 7.77 -6.26
CA GLY A 157 -4.35 6.39 -5.98
C GLY A 157 -4.10 5.53 -7.22
N ALA A 158 -4.42 6.05 -8.41
CA ALA A 158 -4.05 5.45 -9.70
C ALA A 158 -2.74 6.06 -10.25
N GLY A 159 -2.21 5.43 -11.30
CA GLY A 159 -0.97 5.87 -11.94
C GLY A 159 0.27 5.76 -11.04
N GLU A 160 1.28 6.54 -11.38
CA GLU A 160 2.52 6.70 -10.61
C GLU A 160 2.28 7.65 -9.42
N PRO A 161 2.75 7.29 -8.20
CA PRO A 161 2.63 8.15 -7.02
C PRO A 161 3.56 9.36 -7.08
#